data_AF-A0A7T8K8N2-F1
#
_entry.id   AF-A0A7T8K8N2-F1
#
_cell.length_a   1.000
_cell.length_b   1.000
_cell.length_c   1.000
_cell.angle_alpha   90.00
_cell.angle_beta   90.00
_cell.angle_gamma   90.00
#
_symmetry.space_group_name_H-M   'P 1'
#
loop_
_entity.id
_entity.type
_entity.pdbx_description
1 polymer ?
#
loop_
_entity_poly.entity_id
_entity_poly.type
_entity_poly.pdbx_seq_one_letter_code
_entity_poly.pdbx_strand_id
1 'polypeptide(L)'
;SGTKLKKDHMEWRKMKMKVNLACQTLSRSVPDALEMLSRDLKVEGFSNCDATVEFIRIFDALFDLFNSRNVLGNSTKAPLSSPTSIIC
;
A
#
# COMPACT_ATOMS: atom_id res chain seq x y z
N SER A 1 2.94 14.95 -5.28
CA SER A 1 2.51 13.86 -6.18
C SER A 1 1.12 13.40 -5.76
N GLY A 2 0.14 13.41 -6.66
CA GLY A 2 -1.25 13.00 -6.35
C GLY A 2 -1.44 11.48 -6.37
N THR A 3 -2.45 10.99 -5.64
CA THR A 3 -2.86 9.58 -5.62
C THR A 3 -3.40 9.13 -6.99
N LYS A 4 -3.10 7.88 -7.38
CA LYS A 4 -3.54 7.31 -8.69
C LYS A 4 -5.02 6.87 -8.72
N LEU A 5 -5.79 7.23 -7.71
CA LEU A 5 -7.16 6.79 -7.52
C LEU A 5 -8.11 7.42 -8.56
N LYS A 6 -8.98 6.59 -9.14
CA LYS A 6 -9.99 6.95 -10.14
C LYS A 6 -11.32 6.26 -9.79
N LYS A 7 -12.41 6.65 -10.45
CA LYS A 7 -13.75 6.07 -10.25
C LYS A 7 -13.79 4.54 -10.32
N ASP A 8 -12.98 3.93 -11.18
CA ASP A 8 -12.86 2.47 -11.30
C ASP A 8 -12.42 1.77 -10.01
N HIS A 9 -11.70 2.46 -9.11
CA HIS A 9 -11.30 1.94 -7.81
C HIS A 9 -12.49 1.87 -6.85
N MET A 10 -13.46 2.79 -6.99
CA MET A 10 -14.72 2.76 -6.24
C MET A 10 -15.70 1.77 -6.84
N GLU A 11 -15.77 1.66 -8.18
CA GLU A 11 -16.60 0.68 -8.90
C GLU A 11 -15.94 -0.71 -9.02
N TRP A 12 -15.10 -1.08 -8.05
CA TRP A 12 -14.28 -2.29 -8.05
C TRP A 12 -15.08 -3.57 -8.34
N ARG A 13 -16.36 -3.62 -7.99
CA ARG A 13 -17.25 -4.78 -8.24
C ARG A 13 -17.30 -5.20 -9.72
N LYS A 14 -17.29 -4.23 -10.64
CA LYS A 14 -17.28 -4.51 -12.10
C LYS A 14 -15.91 -5.00 -12.60
N MET A 15 -14.86 -4.72 -11.83
CA MET A 15 -13.46 -4.96 -12.19
C MET A 15 -12.75 -5.81 -11.12
N LYS A 16 -13.48 -6.70 -10.42
CA LYS A 16 -13.01 -7.39 -9.21
C LYS A 16 -11.72 -8.20 -9.38
N MET A 17 -11.43 -8.65 -10.61
CA MET A 17 -10.21 -9.41 -10.94
C MET A 17 -9.00 -8.52 -11.25
N LYS A 18 -9.19 -7.20 -11.39
CA LYS A 18 -8.12 -6.25 -11.67
C LYS A 18 -7.38 -5.88 -10.39
N VAL A 19 -6.44 -6.73 -10.01
CA VAL A 19 -5.61 -6.58 -8.79
C VAL A 19 -4.87 -5.23 -8.74
N ASN A 20 -4.54 -4.64 -9.89
CA ASN A 20 -3.90 -3.33 -9.94
C ASN A 20 -4.76 -2.21 -9.33
N LEU A 21 -6.09 -2.29 -9.37
CA LEU A 21 -6.99 -1.33 -8.72
C LEU A 21 -6.90 -1.44 -7.19
N ALA A 22 -6.87 -2.67 -6.66
CA ALA A 22 -6.70 -2.90 -5.23
C ALA A 22 -5.32 -2.43 -4.75
N CYS A 23 -4.25 -2.77 -5.47
CA CYS A 23 -2.89 -2.34 -5.17
C CYS A 23 -2.74 -0.81 -5.16
N GLN A 24 -3.35 -0.10 -6.12
CA GLN A 24 -3.32 1.37 -6.13
C GLN A 24 -4.11 1.97 -4.95
N THR A 25 -5.23 1.37 -4.59
CA THR A 25 -6.06 1.79 -3.44
C THR A 25 -5.34 1.64 -2.10
N LEU A 26 -4.52 0.60 -1.97
CA LEU A 26 -3.79 0.30 -0.74
C LEU A 26 -2.31 0.71 -0.82
N SER A 27 -1.95 1.57 -1.77
CA SER A 27 -0.56 2.00 -1.94
C SER A 27 -0.16 3.06 -0.91
N ARG A 28 1.13 3.12 -0.58
CA ARG A 28 1.73 4.09 0.36
C ARG A 28 1.34 5.55 0.16
N SER A 29 1.06 5.98 -1.09
CA SER A 29 0.66 7.36 -1.37
C SER A 29 -0.72 7.75 -0.82
N VAL A 30 -1.59 6.77 -0.56
CA VAL A 30 -2.94 6.99 -0.05
C VAL A 30 -2.96 7.43 1.42
N PRO A 31 -2.28 6.75 2.37
CA PRO A 31 -2.21 7.22 3.75
C PRO A 31 -1.53 8.58 3.87
N ASP A 32 -0.50 8.87 3.06
CA ASP A 32 0.15 10.19 3.06
C ASP A 32 -0.84 11.30 2.65
N ALA A 33 -1.71 11.03 1.67
CA ALA A 33 -2.76 11.97 1.27
C ALA A 33 -3.85 12.13 2.35
N LEU A 34 -4.24 11.05 3.04
CA LEU A 34 -5.20 11.08 4.14
C LEU A 34 -4.67 11.91 5.33
N GLU A 35 -3.41 11.73 5.71
CA GLU A 35 -2.78 12.53 6.77
C GLU A 35 -2.71 14.01 6.40
N MET A 36 -2.35 14.34 5.16
CA MET A 36 -2.35 15.73 4.67
C MET A 36 -3.76 16.34 4.73
N LEU A 37 -4.79 15.61 4.30
CA LEU A 37 -6.18 16.08 4.34
C LEU A 37 -6.68 16.27 5.78
N SER A 38 -6.32 15.36 6.69
CA SER A 38 -6.78 15.40 8.08
C SER A 38 -6.01 16.41 8.95
N ARG A 39 -4.69 16.48 8.82
CA ARG A 39 -3.81 17.20 9.77
C ARG A 39 -3.38 18.58 9.23
N ASP A 40 -3.02 18.65 7.96
CA ASP A 40 -2.48 19.87 7.35
C ASP A 40 -3.61 20.77 6.83
N LEU A 41 -4.52 20.20 6.04
CA LEU A 41 -5.63 20.92 5.39
C LEU A 41 -6.90 20.93 6.25
N LYS A 42 -7.00 20.03 7.23
CA LYS A 42 -8.14 19.90 8.17
C LYS A 42 -9.50 19.88 7.46
N VAL A 43 -9.57 19.14 6.36
CA VAL A 43 -10.80 19.01 5.56
C VAL A 43 -11.85 18.25 6.35
N GLU A 44 -13.05 18.82 6.43
CA GLU A 44 -14.18 18.19 7.11
C GLU A 44 -14.52 16.83 6.48
N GLY A 45 -14.79 15.83 7.30
CA GLY A 45 -15.02 14.44 6.85
C GLY A 45 -13.75 13.58 6.73
N PHE A 46 -12.56 14.14 6.90
CA PHE A 46 -11.30 13.39 7.01
C PHE A 46 -10.76 13.31 8.45
N SER A 47 -11.45 13.91 9.42
CA SER A 47 -11.12 13.75 10.84
C SER A 47 -11.25 12.28 11.26
N ASN A 48 -10.29 11.79 12.05
CA ASN A 48 -10.20 10.40 12.53
C ASN A 48 -9.88 9.34 11.45
N CYS A 49 -9.11 9.69 10.42
CA CYS A 49 -8.64 8.71 9.44
C CYS A 49 -7.45 7.84 9.91
N ASP A 50 -6.97 8.01 11.15
CA ASP A 50 -5.72 7.39 11.64
C ASP A 50 -5.74 5.85 11.55
N ALA A 51 -6.86 5.21 11.91
CA ALA A 51 -6.99 3.75 11.80
C ALA A 51 -6.91 3.27 10.35
N THR A 52 -7.48 4.02 9.40
CA THR A 52 -7.41 3.72 7.97
C THR A 52 -6.00 3.92 7.43
N VAL A 53 -5.31 4.97 7.89
CA VAL A 53 -3.91 5.25 7.55
C VAL A 53 -3.03 4.08 7.98
N GLU A 54 -3.15 3.63 9.24
CA GLU A 54 -2.39 2.51 9.78
C GLU A 54 -2.67 1.22 9.01
N PHE A 55 -3.95 0.91 8.77
CA PHE A 55 -4.36 -0.26 8.00
C PHE A 55 -3.69 -0.29 6.62
N ILE A 56 -3.73 0.82 5.87
CA ILE A 56 -3.14 0.87 4.53
C ILE A 56 -1.61 0.73 4.60
N ARG A 57 -0.94 1.36 5.57
CA ARG A 57 0.52 1.24 5.73
C ARG A 57 0.95 -0.21 6.01
N ILE A 58 0.20 -0.92 6.85
CA ILE A 58 0.45 -2.35 7.12
C ILE A 58 0.25 -3.17 5.86
N PHE A 59 -0.85 -2.96 5.13
CA PHE A 59 -1.18 -3.75 3.95
C PHE A 59 -0.22 -3.52 2.78
N ASP A 60 0.22 -2.28 2.56
CA ASP A 60 1.25 -1.92 1.57
C ASP A 60 2.56 -2.66 1.87
N ALA A 61 3.00 -2.66 3.13
CA ALA A 61 4.21 -3.37 3.56
C ALA A 61 4.09 -4.89 3.40
N LEU A 62 2.94 -5.48 3.75
CA LEU A 62 2.68 -6.90 3.53
C LEU A 62 2.68 -7.25 2.05
N PHE A 63 2.05 -6.42 1.21
CA PHE A 63 2.00 -6.64 -0.23
C PHE A 63 3.41 -6.57 -0.85
N ASP A 64 4.21 -5.58 -0.48
CA ASP A 64 5.61 -5.46 -0.90
C ASP A 64 6.43 -6.68 -0.44
N LEU A 65 6.24 -7.17 0.78
CA LEU A 65 6.94 -8.32 1.32
C LEU A 65 6.63 -9.62 0.54
N PHE A 66 5.33 -9.91 0.33
CA PHE A 66 4.91 -11.14 -0.35
C PHE A 66 5.07 -11.10 -1.86
N ASN A 67 5.10 -9.91 -2.45
CA ASN A 67 5.24 -9.72 -3.89
C ASN A 67 6.63 -9.18 -4.29
N SER A 68 7.59 -9.16 -3.37
CA SER A 68 8.94 -8.76 -3.72
C SER A 68 9.59 -9.78 -4.65
N ARG A 69 10.05 -9.29 -5.81
CA ARG A 69 10.82 -10.04 -6.80
C ARG A 69 12.28 -9.59 -6.88
N ASN A 70 12.69 -8.67 -6.01
CA ASN A 70 14.01 -8.08 -6.05
C ASN A 70 14.98 -8.83 -5.13
N VAL A 71 15.74 -9.78 -5.69
CA VAL A 71 16.76 -10.56 -4.97
C VAL A 71 17.83 -9.70 -4.31
N LEU A 72 18.07 -8.49 -4.82
CA LEU A 72 19.02 -7.50 -4.28
C LEU A 72 18.33 -6.39 -3.47
N GLY A 73 17.04 -6.54 -3.18
CA GLY A 73 16.27 -5.56 -2.42
C GLY A 73 16.70 -5.54 -0.95
N ASN A 74 16.85 -4.34 -0.39
CA ASN A 74 17.15 -4.15 1.02
C ASN A 74 15.90 -4.39 1.90
N SER A 75 16.14 -4.95 3.09
CA SER A 75 15.17 -5.19 4.17
C SER A 75 13.88 -5.92 3.74
N THR A 76 12.73 -5.25 3.79
CA THR A 76 11.39 -5.83 3.55
C THR A 76 11.08 -6.08 2.08
N LYS A 77 12.00 -5.68 1.18
CA LYS A 77 11.91 -5.90 -0.26
C LYS A 77 12.88 -6.97 -0.75
N ALA A 78 13.54 -7.71 0.14
CA ALA A 78 14.18 -8.97 -0.23
C ALA A 78 13.11 -10.08 -0.35
N PRO A 79 13.30 -11.09 -1.20
CA PRO A 79 12.44 -12.27 -1.22
C PRO A 79 12.57 -13.02 0.12
N LEU A 80 11.47 -13.60 0.60
CA LEU A 80 11.50 -14.54 1.72
C LEU A 80 12.22 -15.82 1.28
N SER A 81 13.54 -15.89 1.47
CA SER A 81 14.32 -17.11 1.27
C SER A 81 14.54 -17.83 2.60
N SER A 82 14.57 -19.16 2.58
CA SER A 82 15.14 -19.92 3.69
C SER A 82 16.61 -19.51 3.88
N PRO A 83 17.15 -19.47 5.11
CA PRO A 83 18.58 -19.40 5.31
C PRO A 83 19.18 -20.70 4.78
N THR A 84 19.46 -20.75 3.48
CA THR A 84 20.24 -21.83 2.89
C THR A 84 21.64 -21.64 3.43
N SER A 85 22.05 -22.56 4.30
CA SER A 85 23.43 -22.73 4.74
C SER A 85 24.35 -22.54 3.54
N ILE A 86 25.19 -21.51 3.59
CA ILE A 86 26.40 -21.49 2.79
C ILE A 86 27.27 -22.62 3.35
N ILE A 87 27.16 -23.79 2.74
CA ILE A 87 28.15 -24.86 2.79
C ILE A 87 28.42 -25.25 1.34
N CYS A 88 29.71 -25.17 1.00
CA CYS A 88 30.38 -25.40 -0.29
C CYS A 88 30.34 -24.22 -1.28
#